data_AF-A0A7R9D212-F1
#
_entry.id   AF-A0A7R9D212-F1
#
_cell.length_a   1.000
_cell.length_b   1.000
_cell.length_c   1.000
_cell.angle_alpha   90.00
_cell.angle_beta   90.00
_cell.angle_gamma   90.00
#
_symmetry.space_group_name_H-M   'P 1'
#
loop_
_entity.id
_entity.type
_entity.pdbx_description
1 polymer ?
#
loop_
_entity_poly.entity_id
_entity_poly.type
_entity_poly.pdbx_seq_one_letter_code
_entity_poly.pdbx_strand_id
1 'polypeptide(L)'
;MEGNTVHTSDTGQSGTKFILLLLVREEHIVELGDDIRPCLGERTLVIANHQSTADVPLLMAAFNPKKGVLPNIMWIMDHVFKYTNFGIVSILHQDFFIVSGKGKREESLQELVKHLRESYIPLHRHWMVLFPEGGFLRKRRETSQKYGLKNNLPVLQHVSLPRVGALQTIMDQVGGHPEKLANNNVHGEQPYISFCP
;
A
#
# COMPACT_ATOMS: atom_id res chain seq x y z
N MET A 1 -46.99 -14.19 -6.17
CA MET A 1 -45.55 -14.08 -6.52
C MET A 1 -45.01 -12.94 -5.68
N GLU A 2 -44.67 -13.24 -4.44
CA GLU A 2 -44.07 -12.29 -3.50
C GLU A 2 -42.57 -12.55 -3.52
N GLY A 3 -41.79 -11.54 -3.92
CA GLY A 3 -40.34 -11.60 -3.96
C GLY A 3 -39.79 -11.45 -2.54
N ASN A 4 -39.15 -12.50 -2.04
CA ASN A 4 -38.43 -12.47 -0.78
C ASN A 4 -37.16 -11.63 -0.92
N THR A 5 -37.14 -10.46 -0.28
CA THR A 5 -35.94 -9.64 -0.11
C THR A 5 -35.07 -10.28 0.97
N VAL A 6 -33.94 -10.86 0.57
CA VAL A 6 -32.94 -11.37 1.53
C VAL A 6 -32.14 -10.18 2.05
N HIS A 7 -32.40 -9.80 3.30
CA HIS A 7 -31.51 -8.95 4.07
C HIS A 7 -30.25 -9.74 4.43
N THR A 8 -29.13 -9.47 3.76
CA THR A 8 -27.82 -9.91 4.24
C THR A 8 -27.32 -8.90 5.26
N SER A 9 -27.33 -9.29 6.53
CA SER A 9 -26.67 -8.59 7.62
C SER A 9 -25.17 -8.52 7.35
N ASP A 10 -24.67 -7.31 7.15
CA ASP A 10 -23.26 -7.00 6.96
C ASP A 10 -22.52 -7.22 8.29
N THR A 11 -21.93 -8.39 8.45
CA THR A 11 -21.04 -8.69 9.57
C THR A 11 -19.72 -7.97 9.33
N GLY A 12 -19.53 -6.86 10.03
CA GLY A 12 -18.33 -6.04 10.00
C GLY A 12 -17.06 -6.85 10.27
N GLN A 13 -16.37 -7.23 9.21
CA GLN A 13 -14.98 -7.68 9.24
C GLN A 13 -14.10 -6.51 8.78
N SER A 14 -13.37 -5.93 9.73
CA SER A 14 -12.31 -4.95 9.48
C SER A 14 -11.12 -5.67 8.84
N GLY A 15 -11.22 -5.89 7.52
CA GLY A 15 -10.11 -6.29 6.67
C GLY A 15 -9.43 -5.06 6.09
N THR A 16 -8.11 -5.09 5.92
CA THR A 16 -7.39 -4.09 5.13
C THR A 16 -7.92 -4.12 3.70
N LYS A 17 -8.61 -3.05 3.29
CA LYS A 17 -9.17 -2.92 1.94
C LYS A 17 -8.15 -2.27 1.03
N PHE A 18 -7.94 -2.85 -0.15
CA PHE A 18 -7.03 -2.37 -1.18
C PHE A 18 -7.84 -1.96 -2.41
N ILE A 19 -7.52 -0.82 -3.01
CA ILE A 19 -7.57 -0.49 -4.46
C ILE A 19 -7.58 1.05 -4.61
N LEU A 20 -6.65 1.57 -5.42
CA LEU A 20 -6.87 2.79 -6.21
C LEU A 20 -6.00 2.74 -7.46
N LEU A 21 -6.62 2.66 -8.64
CA LEU A 21 -5.96 2.78 -9.93
C LEU A 21 -6.13 4.23 -10.42
N LEU A 22 -5.05 5.00 -10.41
CA LEU A 22 -5.03 6.35 -10.99
C LEU A 22 -4.41 6.29 -12.39
N LEU A 23 -5.18 6.72 -13.39
CA LEU A 23 -4.72 6.88 -14.76
C LEU A 23 -4.61 8.37 -15.09
N VAL A 24 -3.47 8.80 -15.63
CA VAL A 24 -3.27 10.14 -16.16
C VAL A 24 -3.28 10.07 -17.68
N ARG A 25 -4.10 10.89 -18.32
CA ARG A 25 -4.04 11.15 -19.77
C ARG A 25 -3.96 12.64 -20.01
N GLU A 26 -2.90 13.07 -20.69
CA GLU A 26 -2.81 14.34 -21.41
C GLU A 26 -3.43 15.53 -20.64
N GLU A 27 -2.85 15.87 -19.48
CA GLU A 27 -3.23 17.01 -18.61
C GLU A 27 -4.53 16.86 -17.79
N HIS A 28 -5.34 15.81 -17.99
CA HIS A 28 -6.54 15.54 -17.18
C HIS A 28 -6.35 14.34 -16.25
N ILE A 29 -6.61 14.55 -14.96
CA ILE A 29 -6.67 13.48 -13.97
C ILE A 29 -8.06 12.86 -14.04
N VAL A 30 -8.13 11.56 -14.35
CA VAL A 30 -9.37 10.80 -14.35
C VAL A 30 -9.23 9.67 -13.33
N GLU A 31 -10.07 9.69 -12.31
CA GLU A 31 -10.19 8.63 -11.31
C GLU A 31 -11.27 7.64 -11.78
N LEU A 32 -10.92 6.35 -11.85
CA LEU A 32 -11.80 5.27 -12.26
C LEU A 32 -11.68 4.11 -11.27
N GLY A 33 -12.79 3.40 -11.04
CA GLY A 33 -12.85 2.27 -10.13
C GLY A 33 -13.87 2.49 -9.01
N ASP A 34 -13.72 1.69 -7.95
CA ASP A 34 -14.68 1.67 -6.87
C ASP A 34 -14.57 2.90 -5.97
N ASP A 35 -15.67 3.16 -5.29
CA ASP A 35 -15.74 4.21 -4.30
C ASP A 35 -14.91 3.87 -3.07
N ILE A 36 -13.92 4.70 -2.77
CA ILE A 36 -13.01 4.52 -1.64
C ILE A 36 -13.60 4.96 -0.29
N ARG A 37 -14.82 5.53 -0.24
CA ARG A 37 -15.48 5.97 1.00
C ARG A 37 -15.53 4.89 2.09
N PRO A 38 -15.78 3.60 1.80
CA PRO A 38 -15.73 2.53 2.79
C PRO A 38 -14.35 2.33 3.44
N CYS A 39 -13.29 2.87 2.86
CA CYS A 39 -11.91 2.77 3.36
C CYS A 39 -11.51 3.96 4.24
N LEU A 40 -12.27 5.06 4.27
CA LEU A 40 -11.86 6.31 4.92
C LEU A 40 -11.62 6.17 6.44
N GLY A 41 -12.36 5.29 7.12
CA GLY A 41 -12.20 5.00 8.54
C GLY A 41 -11.34 3.77 8.87
N GLU A 42 -10.91 3.03 7.85
CA GLU A 42 -10.21 1.76 8.01
C GLU A 42 -8.73 1.88 7.66
N ARG A 43 -7.92 0.96 8.20
CA ARG A 43 -6.52 0.87 7.77
C ARG A 43 -6.46 0.44 6.31
N THR A 44 -5.85 1.29 5.49
CA THR A 44 -5.86 1.19 4.05
C THR A 44 -4.44 1.29 3.52
N LEU A 45 -4.00 0.24 2.80
CA LEU A 45 -2.72 0.23 2.12
C LEU A 45 -2.96 0.44 0.62
N VAL A 46 -2.57 1.60 0.12
CA VAL A 46 -2.67 1.97 -1.29
C VAL A 46 -1.46 1.41 -2.03
N ILE A 47 -1.71 0.55 -3.01
CA ILE A 47 -0.67 -0.03 -3.87
C ILE A 47 -0.81 0.57 -5.26
N ALA A 48 0.26 1.21 -5.75
CA ALA A 48 0.31 1.80 -7.09
C ALA A 48 1.61 1.40 -7.80
N ASN A 49 1.57 1.28 -9.13
CA ASN A 49 2.81 1.18 -9.92
C ASN A 49 3.58 2.50 -9.84
N HIS A 50 4.90 2.45 -10.05
CA HIS A 50 5.76 3.62 -9.86
C HIS A 50 6.45 4.02 -11.16
N GLN A 51 5.92 5.01 -11.86
CA GLN A 51 6.47 5.47 -13.13
C GLN A 51 7.45 6.62 -12.93
N SER A 52 7.18 7.53 -12.01
CA SER A 52 7.91 8.80 -11.90
C SER A 52 7.77 9.46 -10.54
N THR A 53 8.45 10.60 -10.36
CA THR A 53 8.21 11.47 -9.19
C THR A 53 6.83 12.13 -9.22
N ALA A 54 6.16 12.21 -10.38
CA ALA A 54 4.84 12.82 -10.51
C ALA A 54 3.71 11.97 -9.91
N ASP A 55 3.97 10.69 -9.62
CA ASP A 55 2.98 9.79 -9.03
C ASP A 55 2.53 10.27 -7.64
N VAL A 56 3.44 10.87 -6.87
CA VAL A 56 3.16 11.41 -5.53
C VAL A 56 2.23 12.63 -5.57
N PRO A 57 2.54 13.73 -6.29
CA PRO A 57 1.61 14.86 -6.39
C PRO A 57 0.30 14.50 -7.07
N LEU A 58 0.28 13.52 -7.98
CA LEU A 58 -0.95 12.97 -8.56
C LEU A 58 -1.84 12.34 -7.49
N LEU A 59 -1.29 11.43 -6.68
CA LEU A 59 -2.00 10.81 -5.55
C LEU A 59 -2.47 11.88 -4.56
N MET A 60 -1.65 12.90 -4.28
CA MET A 60 -2.07 14.01 -3.42
C MET A 60 -3.25 14.78 -3.99
N ALA A 61 -3.25 15.10 -5.28
CA ALA A 61 -4.35 15.79 -5.94
C ALA A 61 -5.64 14.94 -5.89
N ALA A 62 -5.52 13.63 -6.11
CA ALA A 62 -6.64 12.69 -6.03
C ALA A 62 -7.19 12.55 -4.59
N PHE A 63 -6.34 12.63 -3.57
CA PHE A 63 -6.72 12.52 -2.15
C PHE A 63 -7.14 13.83 -1.50
N ASN A 64 -6.75 14.98 -2.04
CA ASN A 64 -7.10 16.30 -1.50
C ASN A 64 -8.61 16.52 -1.27
N PRO A 65 -9.53 16.13 -2.18
CA PRO A 65 -10.97 16.29 -1.94
C PRO A 65 -11.54 15.31 -0.90
N LYS A 66 -10.79 14.27 -0.50
CA LYS A 66 -11.24 13.23 0.42
C LYS A 66 -10.84 13.60 1.86
N LYS A 67 -11.82 14.12 2.61
CA LYS A 67 -11.62 14.59 3.99
C LYS A 67 -10.95 13.51 4.84
N GLY A 68 -9.85 13.90 5.49
CA GLY A 68 -9.14 13.02 6.43
C GLY A 68 -8.13 12.07 5.79
N VAL A 69 -7.98 12.02 4.47
CA VAL A 69 -6.96 11.14 3.85
C VAL A 69 -5.56 11.75 3.96
N LEU A 70 -5.33 12.94 3.40
CA LEU A 70 -3.99 13.53 3.36
C LEU A 70 -3.32 13.74 4.73
N PRO A 71 -4.01 14.18 5.80
CA PRO A 71 -3.38 14.33 7.11
C PRO A 71 -3.05 13.00 7.81
N ASN A 72 -3.65 11.89 7.36
CA ASN A 72 -3.55 10.57 8.01
C ASN A 72 -2.87 9.53 7.10
N ILE A 73 -2.28 9.97 5.99
CA ILE A 73 -1.52 9.10 5.08
C ILE A 73 -0.06 9.05 5.54
N MET A 74 0.58 7.90 5.43
CA MET A 74 2.03 7.79 5.62
C MET A 74 2.67 7.46 4.28
N TRP A 75 3.63 8.29 3.90
CA TRP A 75 4.48 8.07 2.76
C TRP A 75 5.69 7.23 3.15
N ILE A 76 6.08 6.30 2.27
CA ILE A 76 7.34 5.56 2.36
C ILE A 76 8.22 6.05 1.20
N MET A 77 9.31 6.74 1.53
CA MET A 77 10.15 7.44 0.56
C MET A 77 11.62 7.08 0.70
N ASP A 78 12.39 7.22 -0.37
CA ASP A 78 13.85 7.07 -0.27
C ASP A 78 14.47 8.16 0.62
N HIS A 79 15.46 7.80 1.43
CA HIS A 79 16.15 8.70 2.35
C HIS A 79 16.64 10.00 1.71
N VAL A 80 17.00 9.99 0.41
CA VAL A 80 17.43 11.21 -0.31
C VAL A 80 16.35 12.29 -0.31
N PHE A 81 15.06 11.94 -0.25
CA PHE A 81 13.98 12.92 -0.27
C PHE A 81 13.96 13.83 0.95
N LYS A 82 14.61 13.47 2.08
CA LYS A 82 14.73 14.34 3.27
C LYS A 82 15.31 15.73 2.97
N TYR A 83 16.12 15.84 1.91
CA TYR A 83 16.79 17.08 1.53
C TYR A 83 16.00 17.94 0.54
N THR A 84 14.74 17.61 0.30
CA THR A 84 13.84 18.37 -0.59
C THR A 84 12.83 19.17 0.24
N ASN A 85 12.18 20.18 -0.37
CA ASN A 85 11.09 20.91 0.29
C ASN A 85 9.97 19.97 0.75
N PHE A 86 9.63 18.98 -0.08
CA PHE A 86 8.67 17.94 0.29
C PHE A 86 9.18 17.06 1.44
N GLY A 87 10.49 16.80 1.50
CA GLY A 87 11.15 16.11 2.60
C GLY A 87 10.98 16.80 3.95
N ILE A 88 11.11 18.13 4.01
CA ILE A 88 10.91 18.90 5.25
C ILE A 88 9.48 18.73 5.75
N VAL A 89 8.49 18.86 4.86
CA VAL A 89 7.08 18.63 5.17
C VAL A 89 6.88 17.20 5.67
N SER A 90 7.46 16.22 4.98
CA SER A 90 7.38 14.80 5.31
C SER A 90 8.01 14.46 6.67
N ILE A 91 9.10 15.14 7.06
CA ILE A 91 9.71 14.99 8.39
C ILE A 91 8.75 15.49 9.48
N LEU A 92 8.17 16.68 9.31
CA LEU A 92 7.20 17.24 10.26
C LEU A 92 5.92 16.40 10.34
N HIS A 93 5.50 15.87 9.20
CA HIS A 93 4.39 14.94 9.10
C HIS A 93 4.69 13.58 9.72
N GLN A 94 5.97 13.27 10.01
CA GLN A 94 6.51 11.97 10.45
C GLN A 94 6.28 10.83 9.44
N ASP A 95 6.56 11.06 8.17
CA ASP A 95 6.61 10.01 7.15
C ASP A 95 7.86 9.12 7.29
N PHE A 96 7.82 7.94 6.67
CA PHE A 96 8.91 6.97 6.77
C PHE A 96 9.90 7.12 5.62
N PHE A 97 11.19 7.20 5.96
CA PHE A 97 12.27 7.29 4.99
C PHE A 97 13.11 6.01 5.00
N ILE A 98 13.09 5.26 3.91
CA ILE A 98 13.81 4.01 3.73
C ILE A 98 15.17 4.23 3.07
N VAL A 99 16.20 3.53 3.54
CA VAL A 99 17.51 3.51 2.87
C VAL A 99 17.55 2.37 1.87
N SER A 100 17.56 2.70 0.58
CA SER A 100 17.66 1.70 -0.48
C SER A 100 19.04 1.04 -0.52
N GLY A 101 19.10 -0.29 -0.50
CA GLY A 101 20.35 -1.04 -0.70
C GLY A 101 20.30 -2.45 -0.15
N LYS A 102 21.09 -3.38 -0.73
CA LYS A 102 21.12 -4.77 -0.26
C LYS A 102 21.66 -4.89 1.16
N GLY A 103 22.72 -4.14 1.48
CA GLY A 103 23.40 -4.23 2.78
C GLY A 103 22.63 -3.65 3.97
N LYS A 104 21.63 -2.79 3.71
CA LYS A 104 20.82 -2.14 4.75
C LYS A 104 19.38 -2.61 4.79
N ARG A 105 19.03 -3.63 3.99
CA ARG A 105 17.65 -4.08 3.84
C ARG A 105 17.04 -4.49 5.19
N GLU A 106 17.75 -5.30 5.96
CA GLU A 106 17.23 -5.83 7.23
C GLU A 106 17.05 -4.70 8.26
N GLU A 107 18.06 -3.84 8.41
CA GLU A 107 18.01 -2.64 9.24
C GLU A 107 16.82 -1.76 8.87
N SER A 108 16.63 -1.47 7.58
CA SER A 108 15.50 -0.67 7.10
C SER A 108 14.12 -1.31 7.35
N LEU A 109 14.00 -2.64 7.38
CA LEU A 109 12.75 -3.30 7.75
C LEU A 109 12.50 -3.20 9.26
N GLN A 110 13.55 -3.31 10.09
CA GLN A 110 13.44 -3.09 11.54
C GLN A 110 13.07 -1.64 11.87
N GLU A 111 13.65 -0.67 11.16
CA GLU A 111 13.28 0.74 11.25
C GLU A 111 11.82 0.97 10.87
N LEU A 112 11.33 0.28 9.82
CA LEU A 112 9.91 0.34 9.44
C LEU A 112 9.01 -0.21 10.55
N VAL A 113 9.33 -1.37 11.14
CA VAL A 113 8.59 -1.93 12.28
C VAL A 113 8.55 -0.94 13.44
N LYS A 114 9.69 -0.36 13.78
CA LYS A 114 9.79 0.64 14.84
C LYS A 114 8.92 1.87 14.55
N HIS A 115 9.01 2.41 13.34
CA HIS A 115 8.23 3.57 12.92
C HIS A 115 6.73 3.30 12.90
N LEU A 116 6.30 2.09 12.50
CA LEU A 116 4.90 1.69 12.57
C LEU A 116 4.36 1.75 14.02
N ARG A 117 5.17 1.29 14.99
CA ARG A 117 4.80 1.27 16.42
C ARG A 117 4.85 2.64 17.09
N GLU A 118 5.82 3.47 16.73
CA GLU A 118 6.10 4.73 17.42
C GLU A 118 5.39 5.95 16.78
N SER A 119 5.13 5.91 15.47
CA SER A 119 4.52 7.03 14.73
C SER A 119 3.19 6.65 14.09
N TYR A 120 3.15 5.63 13.22
CA TYR A 120 1.94 5.33 12.44
C TYR A 120 0.71 5.00 13.30
N ILE A 121 0.86 4.03 14.24
CA ILE A 121 -0.24 3.61 15.13
C ILE A 121 -0.62 4.72 16.12
N PRO A 122 0.32 5.37 16.86
CA PRO A 122 -0.04 6.38 17.85
C PRO A 122 -0.63 7.66 17.27
N LEU A 123 -0.27 8.02 16.02
CA LEU A 123 -0.86 9.16 15.32
C LEU A 123 -2.22 8.84 14.67
N HIS A 124 -2.75 7.63 14.89
CA HIS A 124 -4.00 7.17 14.29
C HIS A 124 -4.02 7.32 12.77
N ARG A 125 -2.87 7.09 12.13
CA ARG A 125 -2.82 7.09 10.67
C ARG A 125 -3.56 5.87 10.15
N HIS A 126 -4.43 6.11 9.20
CA HIS A 126 -5.24 5.07 8.56
C HIS A 126 -4.65 4.65 7.22
N TRP A 127 -3.89 5.53 6.54
CA TRP A 127 -3.51 5.30 5.15
C TRP A 127 -1.99 5.12 4.99
N MET A 128 -1.58 4.25 4.08
CA MET A 128 -0.19 4.11 3.64
C MET A 128 -0.13 4.00 2.12
N VAL A 129 0.90 4.56 1.49
CA VAL A 129 1.17 4.35 0.06
C VAL A 129 2.41 3.49 -0.10
N LEU A 130 2.29 2.42 -0.89
CA LEU A 130 3.39 1.53 -1.23
C LEU A 130 3.51 1.36 -2.74
N PHE A 131 4.71 1.61 -3.23
CA PHE A 131 5.12 1.31 -4.60
C PHE A 131 5.87 -0.03 -4.61
N PRO A 132 5.23 -1.16 -4.98
CA PRO A 132 5.79 -2.48 -4.79
C PRO A 132 7.00 -2.76 -5.70
N GLU A 133 7.24 -1.93 -6.71
CA GLU A 133 8.44 -1.98 -7.54
C GLU A 133 9.74 -1.66 -6.76
N GLY A 134 9.60 -0.89 -5.67
CA GLY A 134 10.72 -0.39 -4.86
C GLY A 134 11.65 0.55 -5.66
N GLY A 135 11.06 1.42 -6.47
CA GLY A 135 11.71 2.40 -7.34
C GLY A 135 11.08 2.43 -8.73
N PHE A 136 11.39 3.44 -9.54
CA PHE A 136 10.74 3.63 -10.85
C PHE A 136 10.84 2.42 -11.80
N LEU A 137 9.75 2.11 -12.49
CA LEU A 137 9.63 0.97 -13.41
C LEU A 137 10.74 0.95 -14.45
N ARG A 138 11.07 2.10 -15.03
CA ARG A 138 12.15 2.20 -16.04
C ARG A 138 13.48 1.67 -15.51
N LYS A 139 13.76 1.79 -14.21
CA LYS A 139 14.98 1.27 -13.55
C LYS A 139 14.85 -0.18 -13.07
N ARG A 140 13.62 -0.70 -12.94
CA ARG A 140 13.33 -2.03 -12.38
C ARG A 140 12.94 -3.07 -13.42
N ARG A 141 12.36 -2.66 -14.54
CA ARG A 141 11.76 -3.52 -15.58
C ARG A 141 12.73 -4.58 -16.09
N GLU A 142 13.89 -4.19 -16.58
CA GLU A 142 14.84 -5.14 -17.18
C GLU A 142 15.30 -6.21 -16.16
N THR A 143 15.70 -5.78 -14.96
CA THR A 143 16.12 -6.70 -13.89
C THR A 143 14.96 -7.59 -13.44
N SER A 144 13.74 -7.05 -13.36
CA SER A 144 12.54 -7.81 -13.03
C SER A 144 12.21 -8.86 -14.09
N GLN A 145 12.33 -8.52 -15.38
CA GLN A 145 12.09 -9.44 -16.48
C GLN A 145 13.14 -10.56 -16.51
N LYS A 146 14.42 -10.24 -16.30
CA LYS A 146 15.49 -11.23 -16.14
C LYS A 146 15.23 -12.18 -14.98
N TYR A 147 14.80 -11.65 -13.83
CA TYR A 147 14.40 -12.46 -12.69
C TYR A 147 13.19 -13.33 -13.02
N GLY A 148 12.18 -12.77 -13.70
CA GLY A 148 10.98 -13.51 -14.11
C GLY A 148 11.31 -14.70 -15.00
N LEU A 149 12.07 -14.47 -16.08
CA LEU A 149 12.54 -15.51 -16.98
C LEU A 149 13.33 -16.61 -16.26
N LYS A 150 14.25 -16.23 -15.36
CA LYS A 150 15.07 -17.18 -14.59
C LYS A 150 14.22 -18.08 -13.68
N ASN A 151 13.10 -17.58 -13.18
CA ASN A 151 12.25 -18.27 -12.20
C ASN A 151 10.92 -18.78 -12.80
N ASN A 152 10.79 -18.83 -14.12
CA ASN A 152 9.56 -19.24 -14.82
C ASN A 152 8.32 -18.42 -14.40
N LEU A 153 8.51 -17.12 -14.17
CA LEU A 153 7.43 -16.16 -13.87
C LEU A 153 7.08 -15.32 -15.12
N PRO A 154 5.88 -14.73 -15.17
CA PRO A 154 5.46 -13.89 -16.29
C PRO A 154 6.40 -12.70 -16.55
N VAL A 155 6.63 -12.41 -17.83
CA VAL A 155 7.39 -11.23 -18.27
C VAL A 155 6.44 -10.04 -18.37
N LEU A 156 6.51 -9.14 -17.39
CA LEU A 156 5.63 -7.98 -17.28
C LEU A 156 6.21 -6.76 -18.01
N GLN A 157 5.36 -5.99 -18.70
CA GLN A 157 5.79 -4.81 -19.48
C GLN A 157 5.48 -3.47 -18.80
N HIS A 158 4.31 -3.37 -18.16
CA HIS A 158 3.78 -2.14 -17.57
C HIS A 158 3.95 -2.06 -16.04
N VAL A 159 4.46 -3.12 -15.43
CA VAL A 159 4.76 -3.25 -14.00
C VAL A 159 5.97 -4.17 -13.83
N SER A 160 6.54 -4.22 -12.62
CA SER A 160 7.55 -5.21 -12.23
C SER A 160 6.98 -6.23 -11.26
N LEU A 161 7.65 -7.37 -11.12
CA LEU A 161 7.39 -8.29 -10.01
C LEU A 161 7.59 -7.54 -8.67
N PRO A 162 6.70 -7.72 -7.69
CA PRO A 162 6.71 -6.94 -6.46
C PRO A 162 7.90 -7.30 -5.57
N ARG A 163 8.47 -6.29 -4.92
CA ARG A 163 9.41 -6.47 -3.81
C ARG A 163 8.64 -6.63 -2.51
N VAL A 164 8.72 -7.83 -1.94
CA VAL A 164 7.86 -8.23 -0.82
C VAL A 164 8.26 -7.71 0.56
N GLY A 165 9.49 -7.20 0.76
CA GLY A 165 10.02 -6.92 2.10
C GLY A 165 9.16 -5.93 2.92
N ALA A 166 8.97 -4.72 2.40
CA ALA A 166 8.17 -3.70 3.10
C ALA A 166 6.68 -4.10 3.16
N LEU A 167 6.14 -4.68 2.06
CA LEU A 167 4.76 -5.16 2.02
C LEU A 167 4.48 -6.18 3.13
N GLN A 168 5.30 -7.22 3.22
CA GLN A 168 5.18 -8.27 4.22
C GLN A 168 5.31 -7.69 5.64
N THR A 169 6.29 -6.82 5.87
CA THR A 169 6.48 -6.16 7.17
C THR A 169 5.24 -5.37 7.59
N ILE A 170 4.62 -4.63 6.66
CA ILE A 170 3.38 -3.89 6.91
C ILE A 170 2.23 -4.85 7.25
N MET A 171 2.03 -5.90 6.45
CA MET A 171 0.97 -6.88 6.68
C MET A 171 1.13 -7.57 8.04
N ASP A 172 2.35 -7.97 8.39
CA ASP A 172 2.65 -8.65 9.65
C ASP A 172 2.44 -7.75 10.88
N GLN A 173 2.64 -6.44 10.76
CA GLN A 173 2.51 -5.51 11.90
C GLN A 173 1.10 -4.90 12.02
N VAL A 174 0.43 -4.60 10.91
CA VAL A 174 -0.81 -3.80 10.93
C VAL A 174 -1.92 -4.32 10.02
N GLY A 175 -1.69 -5.37 9.23
CA GLY A 175 -2.65 -5.91 8.25
C GLY A 175 -3.90 -6.60 8.83
N GLY A 176 -4.10 -6.50 10.15
CA GLY A 176 -5.12 -7.25 10.86
C GLY A 176 -4.75 -8.72 10.90
N HIS A 177 -4.34 -9.24 12.07
CA HIS A 177 -4.39 -10.68 12.23
C HIS A 177 -5.87 -11.07 12.16
N PRO A 178 -6.30 -12.02 11.30
CA PRO A 178 -7.55 -12.71 11.58
C PRO A 178 -7.40 -13.19 13.02
N GLU A 179 -8.37 -12.86 13.87
CA GLU A 179 -8.34 -13.26 15.27
C GLU A 179 -7.83 -14.69 15.38
N LYS A 180 -6.97 -14.93 16.37
CA LYS A 180 -6.58 -16.27 16.79
C LYS A 180 -7.78 -17.20 16.61
N LEU A 181 -7.73 -18.07 15.59
CA LEU A 181 -8.56 -19.27 15.51
C LEU A 181 -8.12 -20.19 16.64
N ALA A 182 -8.37 -19.77 17.88
CA ALA A 182 -8.37 -20.61 19.04
C ALA A 182 -9.69 -21.38 18.98
N ASN A 183 -9.71 -22.45 18.19
CA ASN A 183 -9.73 -23.81 18.74
C ASN A 183 -10.09 -24.84 17.67
N ASN A 184 -9.16 -25.78 17.51
CA ASN A 184 -9.31 -27.18 17.12
C ASN A 184 -9.52 -27.51 15.64
N ASN A 185 -8.45 -28.10 15.09
CA ASN A 185 -8.40 -29.11 14.02
C ASN A 185 -9.27 -28.88 12.77
N VAL A 186 -8.64 -28.56 11.65
CA VAL A 186 -8.47 -29.44 10.47
C VAL A 186 -7.73 -28.66 9.36
N HIS A 187 -6.86 -29.37 8.67
CA HIS A 187 -6.08 -29.05 7.48
C HIS A 187 -6.39 -27.77 6.68
N GLY A 188 -5.36 -26.91 6.59
CA GLY A 188 -4.88 -26.31 5.34
C GLY A 188 -5.82 -25.38 4.58
N GLU A 189 -5.94 -24.13 5.01
CA GLU A 189 -6.34 -23.02 4.14
C GLU A 189 -5.40 -21.82 4.32
N GLN A 190 -4.89 -21.28 3.21
CA GLN A 190 -4.11 -20.04 3.19
C GLN A 190 -5.04 -18.84 3.46
N PRO A 191 -4.58 -17.81 4.19
CA PRO A 191 -5.42 -16.65 4.49
C PRO A 191 -5.83 -15.93 3.21
N TYR A 192 -7.15 -15.76 3.02
CA TYR A 192 -7.76 -15.11 1.87
C TYR A 192 -7.64 -13.59 1.99
N ILE A 193 -7.11 -12.93 0.96
CA ILE A 193 -7.08 -11.47 0.84
C ILE A 193 -8.44 -11.04 0.28
N SER A 194 -9.23 -10.28 1.07
CA SER A 194 -10.49 -9.72 0.57
C SER A 194 -10.22 -8.45 -0.24
N PHE A 195 -10.56 -8.49 -1.52
CA PHE A 195 -10.63 -7.30 -2.36
C PHE A 195 -11.96 -6.59 -2.09
N CYS A 196 -11.97 -5.25 -2.07
CA CYS A 196 -13.22 -4.53 -2.16
C CYS A 196 -13.80 -4.80 -3.56
N PRO A 197 -15.02 -5.33 -3.69
CA PRO A 197 -15.64 -5.57 -4.99
C PRO A 197 -16.08 -4.27 -5.67
#